data_AF-A0A536XE87-F1
#
_entry.id   AF-A0A536XE87-F1
#
_cell.length_a   1.000
_cell.length_b   1.000
_cell.length_c   1.000
_cell.angle_alpha   90.00
_cell.angle_beta   90.00
_cell.angle_gamma   90.00
#
_symmetry.space_group_name_H-M   'P 1'
#
loop_
_entity.id
_entity.type
_entity.pdbx_description
1 polymer ?
#
loop_
_entity_poly.entity_id
_entity_poly.type
_entity_poly.pdbx_seq_one_letter_code
_entity_poly.pdbx_strand_id
1 'polypeptide(L)'
;MIFAARALARGDTTILEEERVNMKMMSERRAGKLGMAAIAAAFAVVLCAPAQALNLVTNGSFETGSFSGWTQVGNTGFSGVQCPGPGPTVADGNCSAFFGPVGSTGGISQTLSLVVGNHYLLTFAWRPDGGTPSSFSASIGGATVVNVSNPPASGFQTVSFGIVATAANESLTFLFRDDPGFMFLDAVSVGVPEPASTGLLGIALVAMFAGLRRKFR
;
A
#
# COMPACT_ATOMS: atom_id res chain seq x y z
N MET A 1 36.62 59.20 6.64
CA MET A 1 38.02 59.00 7.09
C MET A 1 38.83 60.29 7.29
N ILE A 2 38.76 61.34 6.45
CA ILE A 2 39.52 62.60 6.72
C ILE A 2 38.93 63.43 7.88
N PHE A 3 37.61 63.36 8.12
CA PHE A 3 36.94 64.09 9.21
C PHE A 3 37.17 63.49 10.61
N ALA A 4 37.32 62.17 10.73
CA ALA A 4 37.50 61.47 12.01
C ALA A 4 38.85 61.77 12.68
N ALA A 5 39.92 61.95 11.89
CA ALA A 5 41.26 62.22 12.40
C ALA A 5 41.41 63.61 13.05
N ARG A 6 40.57 64.60 12.68
CA ARG A 6 40.57 65.94 13.28
C ARG A 6 39.72 66.04 14.57
N ALA A 7 38.77 65.14 14.78
CA ALA A 7 37.91 65.13 15.99
C ALA A 7 38.66 64.61 17.23
N LEU A 8 39.57 63.64 17.07
CA LEU A 8 40.42 63.12 18.16
C LEU A 8 41.32 64.18 18.82
N ALA A 9 41.67 65.27 18.13
CA ALA A 9 42.52 66.33 18.66
C ALA A 9 41.76 67.40 19.49
N ARG A 10 40.42 67.40 19.48
CA ARG A 10 39.58 68.39 20.20
C ARG A 10 38.71 67.80 21.31
N GLY A 11 38.86 66.50 21.63
CA GLY A 11 38.11 65.86 22.71
C GLY A 11 36.61 65.73 22.47
N ASP A 12 36.15 65.91 21.23
CA ASP A 12 34.74 65.84 20.88
C ASP A 12 34.36 64.39 20.53
N THR A 13 33.79 63.71 21.51
CA THR A 13 33.45 62.27 21.42
C THR A 13 32.17 62.01 20.62
N THR A 14 31.38 63.05 20.33
CA THR A 14 30.07 62.94 19.68
C THR A 14 30.19 62.42 18.23
N ILE A 15 31.19 62.88 17.50
CA ILE A 15 31.44 62.50 16.09
C ILE A 15 31.92 61.04 15.98
N LEU A 16 32.65 60.54 16.98
CA LEU A 16 33.12 59.15 17.02
C LEU A 16 31.99 58.18 17.34
N GLU A 17 31.01 58.63 18.12
CA GLU A 17 29.83 57.84 18.48
C GLU A 17 28.86 57.72 17.29
N GLU A 18 28.65 58.79 16.53
CA GLU A 18 27.88 58.73 15.26
C GLU A 18 28.53 57.82 14.21
N GLU A 19 29.86 57.85 14.06
CA GLU A 19 30.55 56.99 13.08
C GLU A 19 30.53 55.51 13.50
N ARG A 20 30.59 55.22 14.81
CA ARG A 20 30.35 53.88 15.39
C ARG A 20 28.93 53.38 15.11
N VAL A 21 27.93 54.25 15.32
CA VAL A 21 26.52 53.91 15.08
C VAL A 21 26.27 53.68 13.60
N ASN A 22 26.82 54.50 12.70
CA ASN A 22 26.70 54.31 11.26
C ASN A 22 27.40 53.06 10.74
N MET A 23 28.58 52.71 11.30
CA MET A 23 29.24 51.43 10.97
C MET A 23 28.46 50.21 11.47
N LYS A 24 27.88 50.28 12.68
CA LYS A 24 27.03 49.20 13.22
C LYS A 24 25.73 49.05 12.41
N MET A 25 25.10 50.16 12.04
CA MET A 25 23.90 50.16 11.20
C MET A 25 24.18 49.65 9.76
N MET A 26 25.37 49.92 9.21
CA MET A 26 25.77 49.38 7.91
C MET A 26 26.11 47.88 7.94
N SER A 27 26.63 47.35 9.06
CA SER A 27 26.85 45.90 9.20
C SER A 27 25.53 45.13 9.38
N GLU A 28 24.58 45.71 10.12
CA GLU A 28 23.23 45.14 10.33
C GLU A 28 22.38 45.16 9.05
N ARG A 29 22.51 46.20 8.20
CA ARG A 29 21.83 46.24 6.88
C ARG A 29 22.35 45.20 5.88
N ARG A 30 23.61 44.75 6.01
CA ARG A 30 24.16 43.64 5.20
C ARG A 30 23.73 42.28 5.71
N ALA A 31 23.52 42.11 7.01
CA ALA A 31 22.97 40.89 7.61
C ALA A 31 21.46 40.72 7.34
N GLY A 32 20.70 41.81 7.24
CA GLY A 32 19.24 41.78 7.05
C GLY A 32 18.75 41.29 5.68
N LYS A 33 19.58 41.28 4.63
CA LYS A 33 19.19 40.77 3.30
C LYS A 33 19.50 39.30 3.06
N LEU A 34 20.17 38.63 4.02
CA LEU A 34 20.49 37.20 3.92
C LEU A 34 19.57 36.30 4.77
N GLY A 35 18.74 36.89 5.63
CA GLY A 35 17.86 36.14 6.55
C GLY A 35 16.44 35.85 6.06
N MET A 36 15.96 36.49 4.99
CA MET A 36 14.57 36.36 4.51
C MET A 36 14.37 35.37 3.36
N ALA A 37 15.36 34.52 3.08
CA ALA A 37 15.21 33.39 2.14
C ALA A 37 15.19 32.02 2.84
N ALA A 38 15.23 31.98 4.17
CA ALA A 38 15.35 30.73 4.95
C ALA A 38 14.10 30.34 5.76
N ILE A 39 13.01 31.13 5.75
CA ILE A 39 11.79 30.85 6.54
C ILE A 39 10.54 30.67 5.64
N ALA A 40 10.72 30.26 4.38
CA ALA A 40 9.62 29.84 3.50
C ALA A 40 9.80 28.38 3.02
N ALA A 41 10.48 27.57 3.82
CA ALA A 41 10.63 26.13 3.57
C ALA A 41 10.30 25.31 4.83
N ALA A 42 9.34 25.78 5.65
CA ALA A 42 8.50 24.87 6.42
C ALA A 42 7.55 24.18 5.42
N PHE A 43 8.13 23.41 4.50
CA PHE A 43 7.38 22.52 3.64
C PHE A 43 6.68 21.55 4.59
N ALA A 44 5.34 21.55 4.55
CA ALA A 44 4.56 20.56 5.23
C ALA A 44 5.16 19.19 4.92
N VAL A 45 5.79 18.56 5.92
CA VAL A 45 6.05 17.13 5.90
C VAL A 45 4.67 16.50 6.00
N VAL A 46 3.98 16.44 4.86
CA VAL A 46 2.88 15.51 4.67
C VAL A 46 3.55 14.16 4.88
N LEU A 47 3.27 13.55 6.03
CA LEU A 47 3.50 12.13 6.24
C LEU A 47 2.63 11.41 5.21
N CYS A 48 3.11 11.33 3.97
CA CYS A 48 2.59 10.44 2.97
C CYS A 48 3.10 9.07 3.41
N ALA A 49 2.43 8.48 4.41
CA ALA A 49 2.52 7.06 4.61
C ALA A 49 2.16 6.43 3.25
N PRO A 50 2.90 5.41 2.77
CA PRO A 50 2.43 4.67 1.63
C PRO A 50 0.99 4.26 1.95
N ALA A 51 0.05 4.66 1.10
CA ALA A 51 -1.31 4.14 1.21
C ALA A 51 -1.19 2.66 0.86
N GLN A 52 -0.85 1.84 1.84
CA GLN A 52 -0.96 0.39 1.70
C GLN A 52 -2.39 0.16 1.26
N ALA A 53 -2.56 -0.40 0.07
CA ALA A 53 -3.88 -0.75 -0.43
C ALA A 53 -4.57 -1.57 0.66
N LEU A 54 -5.58 -0.98 1.30
CA LEU A 54 -6.28 -1.63 2.39
C LEU A 54 -6.92 -2.89 1.82
N ASN A 55 -6.54 -4.06 2.34
CA ASN A 55 -7.21 -5.29 1.98
C ASN A 55 -8.63 -5.25 2.54
N LEU A 56 -9.61 -5.25 1.64
CA LEU A 56 -11.03 -5.24 1.97
C LEU A 56 -11.54 -6.62 2.39
N VAL A 57 -10.76 -7.68 2.11
CA VAL A 57 -11.10 -9.04 2.48
C VAL A 57 -10.76 -9.27 3.94
N THR A 58 -11.76 -9.59 4.75
CA THR A 58 -11.56 -10.03 6.12
C THR A 58 -11.01 -11.44 6.13
N ASN A 59 -9.91 -11.67 6.87
CA ASN A 59 -9.30 -13.00 7.04
C ASN A 59 -8.97 -13.68 5.69
N GLY A 60 -8.38 -12.93 4.76
CA GLY A 60 -8.06 -13.41 3.42
C GLY A 60 -6.94 -14.45 3.35
N SER A 61 -6.06 -14.49 4.34
CA SER A 61 -5.02 -15.53 4.52
C SER A 61 -5.37 -16.57 5.59
N PHE A 62 -6.60 -16.56 6.10
CA PHE A 62 -7.12 -17.60 7.01
C PHE A 62 -6.37 -17.74 8.36
N GLU A 63 -5.56 -16.75 8.74
CA GLU A 63 -4.71 -16.76 9.94
C GLU A 63 -5.49 -16.83 11.27
N THR A 64 -6.82 -16.69 11.24
CA THR A 64 -7.67 -16.95 12.42
C THR A 64 -7.90 -18.45 12.67
N GLY A 65 -7.32 -19.34 11.87
CA GLY A 65 -7.48 -20.79 11.97
C GLY A 65 -8.90 -21.28 11.70
N SER A 66 -9.72 -20.45 11.04
CA SER A 66 -11.15 -20.71 10.79
C SER A 66 -11.65 -19.84 9.63
N PHE A 67 -12.87 -20.11 9.15
CA PHE A 67 -13.56 -19.27 8.17
C PHE A 67 -14.18 -17.99 8.78
N SER A 68 -13.57 -17.41 9.82
CA SER A 68 -14.05 -16.13 10.37
C SER A 68 -14.10 -15.07 9.27
N GLY A 69 -15.21 -14.34 9.16
CA GLY A 69 -15.45 -13.38 8.06
C GLY A 69 -15.90 -13.99 6.73
N TRP A 70 -15.92 -15.32 6.59
CA TRP A 70 -16.37 -16.03 5.40
C TRP A 70 -17.66 -16.82 5.68
N THR A 71 -18.55 -16.86 4.70
CA THR A 71 -19.75 -17.70 4.72
C THR A 71 -19.52 -18.92 3.85
N GLN A 72 -19.62 -20.12 4.42
CA GLN A 72 -19.58 -21.36 3.64
C GLN A 72 -20.85 -21.49 2.79
N VAL A 73 -20.70 -22.01 1.57
CA VAL A 73 -21.78 -22.17 0.59
C VAL A 73 -21.72 -23.55 -0.06
N GLY A 74 -22.88 -24.07 -0.47
CA GLY A 74 -22.97 -25.40 -1.11
C GLY A 74 -22.62 -26.54 -0.15
N ASN A 75 -21.86 -27.52 -0.64
CA ASN A 75 -21.42 -28.67 0.14
C ASN A 75 -20.24 -28.31 1.07
N THR A 76 -20.47 -28.31 2.38
CA THR A 76 -19.43 -27.99 3.39
C THR A 76 -18.64 -29.22 3.86
N GLY A 77 -18.77 -30.35 3.16
CA GLY A 77 -18.00 -31.56 3.45
C GLY A 77 -16.54 -31.40 3.05
N PHE A 78 -15.63 -31.92 3.88
CA PHE A 78 -14.18 -31.92 3.62
C PHE A 78 -13.61 -30.52 3.31
N SER A 79 -14.14 -29.49 3.96
CA SER A 79 -13.63 -28.13 3.89
C SER A 79 -13.24 -27.61 5.28
N GLY A 80 -12.18 -26.81 5.34
CA GLY A 80 -11.71 -26.24 6.59
C GLY A 80 -10.50 -25.33 6.42
N VAL A 81 -9.95 -24.91 7.55
CA VAL A 81 -8.69 -24.16 7.60
C VAL A 81 -7.68 -25.03 8.36
N GLN A 82 -6.45 -25.06 7.85
CA GLN A 82 -5.32 -25.71 8.51
C GLN A 82 -4.23 -24.67 8.78
N CYS A 83 -3.48 -24.86 9.86
CA CYS A 83 -2.37 -23.97 10.23
C CYS A 83 -1.08 -24.76 10.51
N PRO A 84 -0.49 -25.42 9.50
CA PRO A 84 0.71 -26.23 9.70
C PRO A 84 1.99 -25.38 9.85
N GLY A 85 1.91 -24.06 9.66
CA GLY A 85 3.06 -23.18 9.49
C GLY A 85 3.49 -23.06 8.02
N PRO A 86 4.53 -22.26 7.73
CA PRO A 86 4.96 -22.00 6.36
C PRO A 86 5.38 -23.31 5.67
N GLY A 87 4.88 -23.54 4.46
CA GLY A 87 5.11 -24.81 3.78
C GLY A 87 4.39 -24.90 2.43
N PRO A 88 4.43 -26.06 1.75
CA PRO A 88 3.88 -26.20 0.40
C PRO A 88 2.36 -26.02 0.31
N THR A 89 1.65 -26.10 1.45
CA THR A 89 0.19 -25.94 1.54
C THR A 89 -0.21 -24.59 2.13
N VAL A 90 0.72 -23.67 2.36
CA VAL A 90 0.47 -22.31 2.88
C VAL A 90 1.18 -21.32 1.96
N ALA A 91 0.45 -20.40 1.34
CA ALA A 91 1.00 -19.41 0.43
C ALA A 91 1.40 -18.12 1.17
N ASP A 92 0.70 -17.77 2.23
CA ASP A 92 0.96 -16.62 3.09
C ASP A 92 0.80 -17.00 4.57
N GLY A 93 1.62 -16.43 5.44
CA GLY A 93 1.54 -16.68 6.88
C GLY A 93 1.73 -18.16 7.28
N ASN A 94 0.80 -18.66 8.08
CA ASN A 94 0.86 -19.99 8.71
C ASN A 94 -0.34 -20.86 8.38
N CYS A 95 -1.42 -20.30 7.82
CA CYS A 95 -2.69 -20.95 7.62
C CYS A 95 -3.11 -20.95 6.15
N SER A 96 -4.04 -21.84 5.80
CA SER A 96 -4.63 -21.91 4.46
C SER A 96 -6.00 -22.58 4.55
N ALA A 97 -6.89 -22.24 3.62
CA ALA A 97 -8.13 -22.98 3.46
C ALA A 97 -7.92 -24.20 2.56
N PHE A 98 -8.58 -25.31 2.89
CA PHE A 98 -8.65 -26.51 2.06
C PHE A 98 -10.09 -26.86 1.71
N PHE A 99 -10.29 -27.41 0.52
CA PHE A 99 -11.60 -27.80 0.00
C PHE A 99 -11.51 -29.12 -0.77
N GLY A 100 -12.31 -30.10 -0.35
CA GLY A 100 -12.48 -31.39 -1.04
C GLY A 100 -13.93 -31.89 -1.08
N PRO A 101 -14.95 -31.04 -1.33
CA PRO A 101 -16.33 -31.52 -1.31
C PRO A 101 -16.56 -32.53 -2.44
N VAL A 102 -17.17 -33.66 -2.09
CA VAL A 102 -17.38 -34.80 -2.98
C VAL A 102 -18.80 -34.79 -3.57
N GLY A 103 -18.91 -35.07 -4.86
CA GLY A 103 -20.19 -35.30 -5.55
C GLY A 103 -21.00 -34.02 -5.86
N SER A 104 -20.65 -32.90 -5.25
CA SER A 104 -21.23 -31.57 -5.52
C SER A 104 -20.27 -30.46 -5.09
N THR A 105 -20.48 -29.27 -5.66
CA THR A 105 -19.64 -28.11 -5.39
C THR A 105 -19.91 -27.49 -4.01
N GLY A 106 -18.87 -27.02 -3.36
CA GLY A 106 -18.92 -26.25 -2.13
C GLY A 106 -17.85 -25.17 -2.08
N GLY A 107 -17.88 -24.29 -1.09
CA GLY A 107 -16.86 -23.25 -1.00
C GLY A 107 -17.20 -22.16 0.00
N ILE A 108 -16.69 -20.96 -0.25
CA ILE A 108 -16.82 -19.80 0.63
C ILE A 108 -17.18 -18.53 -0.15
N SER A 109 -17.84 -17.61 0.54
CA SER A 109 -18.16 -16.29 0.03
C SER A 109 -18.01 -15.21 1.08
N GLN A 110 -17.70 -13.99 0.65
CA GLN A 110 -17.69 -12.78 1.48
C GLN A 110 -18.31 -11.64 0.67
N THR A 111 -19.17 -10.85 1.30
CA THR A 111 -19.71 -9.62 0.70
C THR A 111 -18.74 -8.48 1.01
N LEU A 112 -18.26 -7.82 -0.02
CA LEU A 112 -17.34 -6.70 0.07
C LEU A 112 -18.09 -5.38 -0.13
N SER A 113 -17.84 -4.42 0.76
CA SER A 113 -18.32 -3.05 0.62
C SER A 113 -17.38 -2.28 -0.31
N LEU A 114 -17.84 -1.98 -1.52
CA LEU A 114 -17.08 -1.29 -2.56
C LEU A 114 -17.70 0.07 -2.89
N VAL A 115 -16.94 0.91 -3.58
CA VAL A 115 -17.42 2.19 -4.12
C VAL A 115 -17.68 2.01 -5.60
N VAL A 116 -18.93 2.20 -6.02
CA VAL A 116 -19.34 2.07 -7.43
C VAL A 116 -18.49 2.99 -8.31
N GLY A 117 -17.99 2.44 -9.42
CA GLY A 117 -17.12 3.13 -10.37
C GLY A 117 -15.63 3.10 -10.01
N ASN A 118 -15.24 2.66 -8.81
CA ASN A 118 -13.83 2.52 -8.46
C ASN A 118 -13.22 1.23 -9.03
N HIS A 119 -11.94 1.31 -9.38
CA HIS A 119 -11.13 0.15 -9.76
C HIS A 119 -10.59 -0.58 -8.54
N TYR A 120 -10.70 -1.91 -8.56
CA TYR A 120 -10.13 -2.79 -7.55
C TYR A 120 -9.30 -3.88 -8.22
N LEU A 121 -8.32 -4.40 -7.48
CA LEU A 121 -7.54 -5.56 -7.87
C LEU A 121 -7.83 -6.69 -6.88
N LEU A 122 -8.42 -7.77 -7.37
CA LEU A 122 -8.50 -9.05 -6.66
C LEU A 122 -7.20 -9.82 -6.91
N THR A 123 -6.59 -10.33 -5.84
CA THR A 123 -5.48 -11.28 -5.88
C THR A 123 -5.77 -12.46 -4.96
N PHE A 124 -5.37 -13.66 -5.35
CA PHE A 124 -5.43 -14.85 -4.48
C PHE A 124 -4.45 -15.91 -4.96
N ALA A 125 -4.03 -16.79 -4.07
CA ALA A 125 -3.24 -17.97 -4.38
C ALA A 125 -4.11 -19.22 -4.25
N TRP A 126 -4.12 -20.10 -5.26
CA TRP A 126 -4.82 -21.37 -5.18
C TRP A 126 -3.92 -22.52 -5.68
N ARG A 127 -4.16 -23.74 -5.19
CA ARG A 127 -3.33 -24.90 -5.51
C ARG A 127 -4.21 -26.10 -5.91
N PRO A 128 -4.18 -26.54 -7.19
CA PRO A 128 -4.77 -27.80 -7.63
C PRO A 128 -3.90 -29.00 -7.25
N ASP A 129 -4.54 -30.14 -6.98
CA ASP A 129 -3.88 -31.42 -6.67
C ASP A 129 -3.86 -32.41 -7.85
N GLY A 130 -4.54 -32.10 -8.95
CA GLY A 130 -4.64 -32.95 -10.14
C GLY A 130 -5.72 -34.04 -10.05
N GLY A 131 -6.54 -34.04 -9.00
CA GLY A 131 -7.65 -34.97 -8.82
C GLY A 131 -8.70 -34.86 -9.94
N THR A 132 -9.37 -35.97 -10.24
CA THR A 132 -10.48 -36.00 -11.22
C THR A 132 -11.61 -36.91 -10.74
N PRO A 133 -12.88 -36.47 -10.78
CA PRO A 133 -13.32 -35.15 -11.24
C PRO A 133 -13.04 -34.05 -10.20
N SER A 134 -12.57 -32.90 -10.68
CA SER A 134 -12.38 -31.68 -9.87
C SER A 134 -12.77 -30.41 -10.62
N SER A 135 -13.08 -29.35 -9.88
CA SER A 135 -13.36 -28.03 -10.46
C SER A 135 -13.06 -26.92 -9.48
N PHE A 136 -12.57 -25.79 -10.00
CA PHE A 136 -12.38 -24.55 -9.24
C PHE A 136 -12.96 -23.37 -10.00
N SER A 137 -13.69 -22.50 -9.30
CA SER A 137 -14.11 -21.22 -9.85
C SER A 137 -14.03 -20.11 -8.81
N ALA A 138 -13.69 -18.92 -9.29
CA ALA A 138 -13.67 -17.68 -8.51
C ALA A 138 -14.49 -16.62 -9.25
N SER A 139 -15.29 -15.85 -8.51
CA SER A 139 -16.09 -14.76 -9.07
C SER A 139 -16.22 -13.61 -8.09
N ILE A 140 -16.34 -12.39 -8.60
CA ILE A 140 -16.60 -11.18 -7.80
C ILE A 140 -17.63 -10.30 -8.51
N GLY A 141 -18.67 -9.86 -7.80
CA GLY A 141 -19.69 -8.97 -8.39
C GLY A 141 -20.43 -9.56 -9.59
N GLY A 142 -20.50 -10.90 -9.69
CA GLY A 142 -21.05 -11.60 -10.86
C GLY A 142 -20.07 -11.78 -12.03
N ALA A 143 -18.89 -11.15 -12.00
CA ALA A 143 -17.83 -11.39 -12.97
C ALA A 143 -17.07 -12.67 -12.65
N THR A 144 -16.94 -13.58 -13.63
CA THR A 144 -16.12 -14.78 -13.52
C THR A 144 -14.63 -14.42 -13.66
N VAL A 145 -13.84 -14.79 -12.66
CA VAL A 145 -12.39 -14.55 -12.60
C VAL A 145 -11.64 -15.78 -13.11
N VAL A 146 -12.00 -16.96 -12.58
CA VAL A 146 -11.48 -18.27 -12.99
C VAL A 146 -12.65 -19.24 -13.03
N ASN A 147 -12.65 -20.14 -14.01
CA ASN A 147 -13.54 -21.29 -14.05
C ASN A 147 -12.83 -22.43 -14.78
N VAL A 148 -12.39 -23.44 -14.04
CA VAL A 148 -11.60 -24.56 -14.56
C VAL A 148 -12.14 -25.89 -14.06
N SER A 149 -11.97 -26.92 -14.89
CA SER A 149 -12.34 -28.31 -14.59
C SER A 149 -11.13 -29.21 -14.81
N ASN A 150 -10.92 -30.15 -13.88
CA ASN A 150 -9.81 -31.10 -13.88
C ASN A 150 -8.44 -30.42 -14.09
N PRO A 151 -8.09 -29.35 -13.34
CA PRO A 151 -6.78 -28.72 -13.48
C PRO A 151 -5.67 -29.71 -13.11
N PRO A 152 -4.53 -29.72 -13.83
CA PRO A 152 -3.39 -30.55 -13.45
C PRO A 152 -2.80 -30.09 -12.11
N ALA A 153 -2.15 -31.01 -11.41
CA ALA A 153 -1.49 -30.72 -10.14
C ALA A 153 -0.41 -29.62 -10.29
N SER A 154 -0.33 -28.70 -9.33
CA SER A 154 0.75 -27.72 -9.27
C SER A 154 1.06 -27.26 -7.84
N GLY A 155 2.06 -26.37 -7.70
CA GLY A 155 2.15 -25.51 -6.52
C GLY A 155 1.06 -24.44 -6.51
N PHE A 156 1.11 -23.53 -5.54
CA PHE A 156 0.23 -22.36 -5.55
C PHE A 156 0.44 -21.52 -6.81
N GLN A 157 -0.67 -21.12 -7.41
CA GLN A 157 -0.73 -20.19 -8.52
C GLN A 157 -1.40 -18.91 -8.03
N THR A 158 -0.73 -17.78 -8.22
CA THR A 158 -1.31 -16.46 -7.93
C THR A 158 -2.12 -15.98 -9.12
N VAL A 159 -3.37 -15.62 -8.86
CA VAL A 159 -4.27 -15.01 -9.84
C VAL A 159 -4.46 -13.55 -9.45
N SER A 160 -4.44 -12.66 -10.46
CA SER A 160 -4.71 -11.24 -10.31
C SER A 160 -5.76 -10.80 -11.32
N PHE A 161 -6.80 -10.11 -10.87
CA PHE A 161 -7.93 -9.70 -11.70
C PHE A 161 -8.43 -8.31 -11.32
N GLY A 162 -8.43 -7.40 -12.29
CA GLY A 162 -8.94 -6.05 -12.12
C GLY A 162 -10.44 -5.99 -12.35
N ILE A 163 -11.17 -5.29 -11.47
CA ILE A 163 -12.60 -5.04 -11.62
C ILE A 163 -12.93 -3.56 -11.46
N VAL A 164 -14.06 -3.15 -12.02
CA VAL A 164 -14.73 -1.89 -11.67
C VAL A 164 -15.98 -2.26 -10.90
N ALA A 165 -16.12 -1.75 -9.68
CA ALA A 165 -17.29 -2.04 -8.87
C ALA A 165 -18.56 -1.47 -9.53
N THR A 166 -19.56 -2.30 -9.68
CA THR A 166 -20.87 -1.98 -10.26
C THR A 166 -21.94 -1.80 -9.19
N ALA A 167 -21.72 -2.36 -8.00
CA ALA A 167 -22.58 -2.21 -6.84
C ALA A 167 -21.78 -1.82 -5.59
N ALA A 168 -22.46 -1.22 -4.61
CA ALA A 168 -21.86 -0.88 -3.32
C ALA A 168 -21.52 -2.12 -2.48
N ASN A 169 -22.16 -3.24 -2.77
CA ASN A 169 -21.91 -4.53 -2.15
C ASN A 169 -21.75 -5.57 -3.25
N GLU A 170 -20.58 -6.18 -3.34
CA GLU A 170 -20.30 -7.25 -4.30
C GLU A 170 -19.88 -8.51 -3.58
N SER A 171 -20.41 -9.66 -4.03
CA SER A 171 -20.05 -10.95 -3.47
C SER A 171 -18.79 -11.49 -4.15
N LEU A 172 -17.75 -11.74 -3.35
CA LEU A 172 -16.58 -12.53 -3.72
C LEU A 172 -16.83 -13.98 -3.33
N THR A 173 -16.77 -14.90 -4.29
CA THR A 173 -17.11 -16.31 -4.09
C THR A 173 -16.04 -17.20 -4.72
N PHE A 174 -15.64 -18.22 -3.96
CA PHE A 174 -14.78 -19.30 -4.41
C PHE A 174 -15.52 -20.62 -4.26
N LEU A 175 -15.52 -21.44 -5.31
CA LEU A 175 -16.20 -22.72 -5.35
C LEU A 175 -15.23 -23.81 -5.80
N PHE A 176 -15.33 -24.97 -5.17
CA PHE A 176 -14.46 -26.12 -5.32
C PHE A 176 -15.29 -27.41 -5.39
N ARG A 177 -14.74 -28.41 -6.06
CA ARG A 177 -15.16 -29.82 -6.01
C ARG A 177 -13.94 -30.69 -6.25
N ASP A 178 -13.81 -31.77 -5.49
CA ASP A 178 -12.73 -32.74 -5.66
C ASP A 178 -13.13 -34.12 -5.16
N ASP A 179 -13.16 -35.13 -6.04
CA ASP A 179 -13.77 -36.43 -5.79
C ASP A 179 -12.77 -37.63 -5.87
N PRO A 180 -12.13 -38.05 -4.77
CA PRO A 180 -11.75 -37.27 -3.60
C PRO A 180 -10.37 -36.62 -3.79
N GLY A 181 -10.20 -35.42 -3.23
CA GLY A 181 -8.94 -34.70 -3.23
C GLY A 181 -9.03 -33.45 -2.37
N PHE A 182 -7.97 -32.65 -2.36
CA PHE A 182 -7.97 -31.36 -1.65
C PHE A 182 -7.24 -30.30 -2.45
N MET A 183 -7.95 -29.24 -2.77
CA MET A 183 -7.38 -28.00 -3.28
C MET A 183 -7.20 -26.99 -2.14
N PHE A 184 -6.23 -26.09 -2.29
CA PHE A 184 -5.94 -25.06 -1.29
C PHE A 184 -6.19 -23.66 -1.84
N LEU A 185 -6.60 -22.76 -0.95
CA LEU A 185 -6.80 -21.33 -1.21
C LEU A 185 -6.16 -20.53 -0.09
N ASP A 186 -5.47 -19.45 -0.46
CA ASP A 186 -4.77 -18.58 0.48
C ASP A 186 -4.49 -17.19 -0.13
N ALA A 187 -3.97 -16.27 0.66
CA ALA A 187 -3.51 -14.94 0.27
C ALA A 187 -4.58 -14.12 -0.50
N VAL A 188 -5.85 -14.21 -0.11
CA VAL A 188 -6.95 -13.51 -0.78
C VAL A 188 -6.92 -12.02 -0.39
N SER A 189 -6.86 -11.16 -1.38
CA SER A 189 -6.87 -9.71 -1.18
C SER A 189 -7.66 -8.98 -2.26
N VAL A 190 -8.44 -8.00 -1.84
CA VAL A 190 -9.10 -7.02 -2.73
C VAL A 190 -8.74 -5.63 -2.24
N GLY A 191 -8.11 -4.84 -3.10
CA GLY A 191 -7.69 -3.49 -2.75
C GLY A 191 -7.77 -2.53 -3.93
N VAL A 192 -7.78 -1.24 -3.64
CA VAL A 192 -7.62 -0.22 -4.68
C VAL A 192 -6.15 -0.22 -5.11
N PRO A 193 -5.84 -0.32 -6.42
CA PRO A 193 -4.46 -0.20 -6.90
C PRO A 193 -3.84 1.11 -6.41
N GLU A 194 -2.57 1.07 -6.00
CA GLU A 194 -1.90 2.28 -5.53
C GLU A 194 -2.00 3.40 -6.59
N PRO A 195 -2.44 4.62 -6.21
CA PRO A 195 -2.41 5.75 -7.12
C PRO A 195 -0.98 6.02 -7.60
N ALA A 196 -0.80 6.32 -8.89
CA ALA A 196 0.49 6.66 -9.50
C ALA A 196 1.23 7.85 -8.81
N SER A 197 0.58 8.54 -7.88
CA SER A 197 1.13 9.58 -7.03
C SER A 197 2.30 9.11 -6.16
N THR A 198 2.39 7.82 -5.79
CA THR A 198 3.56 7.29 -5.05
C THR A 198 4.83 7.33 -5.89
N GLY A 199 4.72 7.01 -7.18
CA GLY A 199 5.82 7.16 -8.14
C GLY A 199 6.26 8.61 -8.35
N LEU A 200 5.31 9.54 -8.45
CA LEU A 200 5.59 10.97 -8.57
C LEU A 200 6.25 11.55 -7.31
N LEU A 201 5.84 11.12 -6.12
CA LEU A 201 6.48 11.52 -4.86
C LEU A 201 7.92 11.01 -4.79
N GLY A 202 8.17 9.76 -5.20
CA GLY A 202 9.53 9.20 -5.28
C GLY A 202 10.44 10.00 -6.22
N ILE A 203 9.94 10.37 -7.39
CA ILE A 203 10.68 11.22 -8.35
C ILE A 203 10.90 12.63 -7.79
N ALA A 204 9.89 13.23 -7.15
CA ALA A 204 10.00 14.57 -6.56
C ALA A 204 11.06 14.62 -5.44
N LEU A 205 11.12 13.60 -4.58
CA LEU A 205 12.13 13.50 -3.52
C LEU A 205 13.54 13.35 -4.10
N VAL A 206 13.72 12.47 -5.09
CA VAL A 206 15.03 12.29 -5.76
C VAL A 206 15.49 13.58 -6.43
N ALA A 207 14.59 14.29 -7.12
CA ALA A 207 14.89 15.58 -7.75
C ALA A 207 15.29 16.65 -6.71
N MET A 208 14.65 16.67 -5.54
CA MET A 208 14.96 17.60 -4.45
C MET A 208 16.35 17.34 -3.84
N PHE A 209 16.69 16.07 -3.55
CA PHE A 209 18.02 15.70 -3.05
C PHE A 209 19.13 15.92 -4.08
N ALA A 210 18.87 15.68 -5.37
CA ALA A 210 19.81 15.96 -6.44
C ALA A 210 20.04 17.48 -6.63
N GLY A 211 19.00 18.30 -6.47
CA GLY A 211 19.09 19.76 -6.53
C GLY A 211 19.88 20.36 -5.37
N LEU A 212 19.73 19.83 -4.16
CA LEU A 212 20.47 20.28 -2.97
C LEU A 212 21.99 20.04 -3.10
N ARG A 213 22.40 18.94 -3.73
CA ARG A 213 23.83 18.62 -3.96
C ARG A 213 24.54 19.60 -4.90
N ARG A 214 23.82 20.25 -5.80
CA ARG A 214 24.40 21.26 -6.71
C ARG A 214 24.65 22.61 -6.05
N LYS A 215 24.03 22.88 -4.89
CA LYS A 215 24.10 24.17 -4.21
C LYS A 215 25.25 24.27 -3.19
N PHE A 216 25.90 23.14 -2.87
CA PHE A 216 27.02 23.04 -1.92
C PHE A 216 28.38 22.79 -2.59
N ARG A 217 28.49 23.04 -3.89
CA ARG A 217 29.73 22.99 -4.66
C ARG A 217 30.02 24.38 -5.20
#